data_AF-A0A945QJG8-F1
#
_entry.id   AF-A0A945QJG8-F1
#
_cell.length_a   1.000
_cell.length_b   1.000
_cell.length_c   1.000
_cell.angle_alpha   90.00
_cell.angle_beta   90.00
_cell.angle_gamma   90.00
#
_symmetry.space_group_name_H-M   'P 1'
#
loop_
_entity.id
_entity.type
_entity.pdbx_description
1 polymer ?
#
loop_
_entity_poly.entity_id
_entity_poly.type
_entity_poly.pdbx_seq_one_letter_code
_entity_poly.pdbx_strand_id
1 'polypeptide(L)'
;MARTRARCNLSTKLWGRSFAGLTAITYRERGSDAVHDLWFKVLTGHQVGYYDEGLRKLGIENDPPAVAAAKYHYLTNQIGGLAMEYVEESPKKAWIRYMGPMWTYGGVAIMAMPGTVRRTIFSSWHPRNGKYMGCPRLGYVGTKFVMEGDPYDEGYFFEYDRDLEEHETMRYETVTETPEFDPAKAPKLDPKVWPEARLLKAQRNFSAGYVNTTVEQLLGMFGEGVTFFLLQETMRLMAVQYTPELAADLGIEGKSVADIAALFAGLLDACYQEFETEKVSDTHHRITLHSYKPFENFAPEALRHANFAFQRSVARMMNGHVRVSRSRGGPDGVSGPEIWDIVDTGRWLY
;
A
#
# COMPACT_ATOMS: atom_id res chain seq x y z
N MET A 1 8.47 22.56 3.82
CA MET A 1 7.25 21.74 3.92
C MET A 1 6.71 21.27 2.56
N ALA A 2 6.56 22.15 1.55
CA ALA A 2 6.05 21.79 0.22
C ALA A 2 6.77 20.61 -0.45
N ARG A 3 8.12 20.62 -0.48
CA ARG A 3 8.91 19.50 -1.04
C ARG A 3 8.63 18.15 -0.35
N THR A 4 8.54 18.14 0.99
CA THR A 4 8.21 16.93 1.75
C THR A 4 6.84 16.39 1.37
N ARG A 5 5.85 17.27 1.24
CA ARG A 5 4.50 16.90 0.82
C ARG A 5 4.50 16.30 -0.58
N ALA A 6 5.11 16.97 -1.55
CA ALA A 6 5.20 16.46 -2.92
C ALA A 6 5.85 15.06 -2.97
N ARG A 7 7.00 14.88 -2.32
CA ARG A 7 7.70 13.58 -2.24
C ARG A 7 6.85 12.50 -1.60
N CYS A 8 6.23 12.78 -0.44
CA CYS A 8 5.42 11.79 0.27
C CYS A 8 4.15 11.42 -0.50
N ASN A 9 3.48 12.40 -1.12
CA ASN A 9 2.28 12.16 -1.92
C ASN A 9 2.60 11.27 -3.13
N LEU A 10 3.68 11.58 -3.86
CA LEU A 10 4.09 10.82 -5.05
C LEU A 10 4.52 9.38 -4.70
N SER A 11 5.29 9.19 -3.62
CA SER A 11 5.69 7.84 -3.19
C SER A 11 4.52 7.04 -2.59
N THR A 12 3.62 7.68 -1.86
CA THR A 12 2.36 7.06 -1.40
C THR A 12 1.54 6.57 -2.58
N LYS A 13 1.36 7.42 -3.60
CA LYS A 13 0.66 7.07 -4.83
C LYS A 13 1.32 5.89 -5.54
N LEU A 14 2.64 5.95 -5.76
CA LEU A 14 3.38 4.90 -6.45
C LEU A 14 3.27 3.56 -5.71
N TRP A 15 3.57 3.53 -4.41
CA TRP A 15 3.55 2.30 -3.62
C TRP A 15 2.13 1.77 -3.37
N GLY A 16 1.17 2.65 -3.12
CA GLY A 16 -0.24 2.25 -2.97
C GLY A 16 -0.78 1.57 -4.22
N ARG A 17 -0.43 2.10 -5.41
CA ARG A 17 -0.78 1.48 -6.69
C ARG A 17 -0.01 0.20 -6.97
N SER A 18 1.27 0.11 -6.58
CA SER A 18 2.03 -1.14 -6.68
C SER A 18 1.39 -2.24 -5.82
N PHE A 19 0.97 -1.93 -4.60
CA PHE A 19 0.26 -2.87 -3.73
C PHE A 19 -1.09 -3.31 -4.32
N ALA A 20 -1.91 -2.34 -4.75
CA ALA A 20 -3.16 -2.58 -5.46
C ALA A 20 -2.96 -3.49 -6.68
N GLY A 21 -1.98 -3.16 -7.52
CA GLY A 21 -1.66 -3.92 -8.72
C GLY A 21 -1.15 -5.33 -8.42
N LEU A 22 -0.35 -5.52 -7.37
CA LEU A 22 0.13 -6.85 -6.96
C LEU A 22 -1.03 -7.77 -6.57
N THR A 23 -1.96 -7.26 -5.77
CA THR A 23 -3.13 -8.04 -5.36
C THR A 23 -4.09 -8.31 -6.53
N ALA A 24 -4.30 -7.34 -7.41
CA ALA A 24 -5.12 -7.52 -8.62
C ALA A 24 -4.49 -8.51 -9.62
N ILE A 25 -3.17 -8.47 -9.82
CA ILE A 25 -2.46 -9.42 -10.68
C ILE A 25 -2.44 -10.82 -10.05
N THR A 26 -2.32 -10.91 -8.73
CA THR A 26 -2.49 -12.20 -8.03
C THR A 26 -3.87 -12.78 -8.30
N TYR A 27 -4.93 -11.98 -8.19
CA TYR A 27 -6.27 -12.43 -8.54
C TYR A 27 -6.37 -12.89 -10.01
N ARG A 28 -5.88 -12.08 -10.95
CA ARG A 28 -5.92 -12.39 -12.39
C ARG A 28 -5.22 -13.71 -12.73
N GLU A 29 -4.05 -13.96 -12.16
CA GLU A 29 -3.19 -15.09 -12.53
C GLU A 29 -3.40 -16.33 -11.66
N ARG A 30 -3.87 -16.16 -10.43
CA ARG A 30 -3.94 -17.22 -9.40
C ARG A 30 -5.34 -17.46 -8.85
N GLY A 31 -6.32 -16.64 -9.25
CA GLY A 31 -7.72 -16.80 -8.90
C GLY A 31 -8.13 -16.20 -7.55
N SER A 32 -9.40 -16.39 -7.24
CA SER A 32 -10.07 -15.81 -6.07
C SER A 32 -9.44 -16.28 -4.75
N ASP A 33 -9.22 -17.58 -4.59
CA ASP A 33 -8.71 -18.15 -3.34
C ASP A 33 -7.33 -17.58 -2.99
N ALA A 34 -6.45 -17.46 -4.00
CA ALA A 34 -5.11 -16.91 -3.84
C ALA A 34 -5.10 -15.47 -3.34
N VAL A 35 -5.99 -14.61 -3.84
CA VAL A 35 -6.03 -13.20 -3.40
C VAL A 35 -6.64 -13.06 -2.00
N HIS A 36 -7.59 -13.93 -1.62
CA HIS A 36 -8.12 -13.98 -0.26
C HIS A 36 -7.03 -14.43 0.73
N ASP A 37 -6.29 -15.49 0.41
CA ASP A 37 -5.17 -15.97 1.22
C ASP A 37 -4.08 -14.90 1.36
N LEU A 38 -3.74 -14.21 0.26
CA LEU A 38 -2.76 -13.13 0.28
C LEU A 38 -3.20 -12.00 1.22
N TRP A 39 -4.42 -11.50 1.08
CA TRP A 39 -4.94 -10.46 1.96
C TRP A 39 -4.95 -10.88 3.44
N PHE A 40 -5.38 -12.11 3.71
CA PHE A 40 -5.40 -12.65 5.06
C PHE A 40 -3.99 -12.69 5.66
N LYS A 41 -3.01 -13.20 4.90
CA LYS A 41 -1.61 -13.28 5.33
C LYS A 41 -0.97 -11.91 5.50
N VAL A 42 -1.18 -10.99 4.57
CA VAL A 42 -0.65 -9.62 4.64
C VAL A 42 -1.16 -8.94 5.91
N LEU A 43 -2.46 -9.02 6.19
CA LEU A 43 -3.03 -8.34 7.36
C LEU A 43 -2.67 -9.04 8.67
N THR A 44 -2.62 -10.37 8.72
CA THR A 44 -2.24 -11.09 9.95
C THR A 44 -0.75 -11.04 10.27
N GLY A 45 0.12 -10.94 9.26
CA GLY A 45 1.57 -10.78 9.44
C GLY A 45 1.97 -9.48 10.16
N HIS A 46 1.18 -8.42 10.00
CA HIS A 46 1.45 -7.10 10.62
C HIS A 46 1.05 -7.00 12.11
N GLN A 47 0.39 -8.01 12.68
CA GLN A 47 -0.37 -7.81 13.94
C GLN A 47 0.43 -8.02 15.23
N VAL A 48 1.41 -8.92 15.24
CA VAL A 48 2.04 -9.36 16.50
C VAL A 48 3.06 -8.31 16.96
N GLY A 49 2.77 -7.65 18.10
CA GLY A 49 3.64 -6.70 18.78
C GLY A 49 3.36 -5.21 18.51
N TYR A 50 2.76 -4.86 17.37
CA TYR A 50 2.48 -3.46 17.01
C TYR A 50 1.16 -2.92 17.56
N TYR A 51 0.21 -3.79 17.92
CA TYR A 51 -1.12 -3.37 18.35
C TYR A 51 -1.08 -2.59 19.68
N ASP A 52 -0.51 -3.17 20.74
CA ASP A 52 -0.42 -2.53 22.06
C ASP A 52 0.42 -1.25 22.05
N GLU A 53 1.51 -1.25 21.28
CA GLU A 53 2.32 -0.06 21.08
C GLU A 53 1.53 1.02 20.33
N GLY A 54 0.71 0.63 19.37
CA GLY A 54 -0.19 1.52 18.65
C GLY A 54 -1.25 2.14 19.56
N LEU A 55 -1.88 1.36 20.45
CA LEU A 55 -2.83 1.90 21.45
C LEU A 55 -2.18 2.99 22.30
N ARG A 56 -0.98 2.73 22.85
CA ARG A 56 -0.23 3.72 23.64
C ARG A 56 0.17 4.95 22.84
N LYS A 57 0.65 4.78 21.60
CA LYS A 57 1.03 5.90 20.72
C LYS A 57 -0.15 6.80 20.33
N LEU A 58 -1.36 6.25 20.35
CA LEU A 58 -2.60 6.96 20.06
C LEU A 58 -3.28 7.50 21.32
N GLY A 59 -2.83 7.11 22.52
CA GLY A 59 -3.39 7.54 23.80
C GLY A 59 -4.77 6.95 24.08
N ILE A 60 -5.03 5.73 23.61
CA ILE A 60 -6.34 5.05 23.69
C ILE A 60 -6.25 3.71 24.44
N GLU A 61 -5.13 3.42 25.09
CA GLU A 61 -4.89 2.16 25.80
C GLU A 61 -5.77 1.95 27.04
N ASN A 62 -6.32 3.04 27.59
CA ASN A 62 -7.18 3.01 28.78
C ASN A 62 -8.68 3.14 28.44
N ASP A 63 -9.02 3.20 27.15
CA ASP A 63 -10.41 3.25 26.72
C ASP A 63 -11.10 1.88 26.87
N PRO A 64 -12.45 1.85 26.98
CA PRO A 64 -13.20 0.59 26.92
C PRO A 64 -12.84 -0.24 25.68
N PRO A 65 -12.79 -1.59 25.75
CA PRO A 65 -12.27 -2.42 24.66
C PRO A 65 -12.90 -2.15 23.28
N ALA A 66 -14.23 -2.01 23.20
CA ALA A 66 -14.92 -1.72 21.95
C ALA A 66 -14.55 -0.33 21.38
N VAL A 67 -14.48 0.67 22.27
CA VAL A 67 -14.10 2.05 21.94
C VAL A 67 -12.65 2.13 21.49
N ALA A 68 -11.73 1.53 22.24
CA ALA A 68 -10.30 1.48 21.92
C ALA A 68 -10.06 0.80 20.57
N ALA A 69 -10.71 -0.34 20.31
CA ALA A 69 -10.61 -1.04 19.04
C ALA A 69 -11.11 -0.17 17.88
N ALA A 70 -12.31 0.42 17.98
CA ALA A 70 -12.84 1.30 16.94
C ALA A 70 -11.94 2.52 16.70
N LYS A 71 -11.48 3.19 17.76
CA LYS A 71 -10.55 4.34 17.66
C LYS A 71 -9.22 3.95 17.03
N TYR A 72 -8.67 2.79 17.36
CA TYR A 72 -7.43 2.30 16.75
C TYR A 72 -7.58 2.23 15.23
N HIS A 73 -8.63 1.58 14.74
CA HIS A 73 -8.85 1.42 13.30
C HIS A 73 -9.15 2.75 12.63
N TYR A 74 -9.98 3.61 13.23
CA TYR A 74 -10.26 4.94 12.72
C TYR A 74 -8.98 5.78 12.56
N LEU A 75 -8.19 5.92 13.64
CA LEU A 75 -7.01 6.78 13.68
C LEU A 75 -5.87 6.24 12.81
N THR A 76 -5.60 4.93 12.85
CA THR A 76 -4.50 4.33 12.04
C THR A 76 -4.80 4.37 10.55
N ASN A 77 -6.05 4.14 10.13
CA ASN A 77 -6.43 4.23 8.72
C ASN A 77 -6.46 5.69 8.24
N GLN A 78 -6.84 6.65 9.09
CA GLN A 78 -6.65 8.08 8.78
C GLN A 78 -5.18 8.46 8.60
N ILE A 79 -4.28 7.93 9.44
CA ILE A 79 -2.82 8.10 9.26
C ILE A 79 -2.37 7.48 7.93
N GLY A 80 -2.97 6.36 7.53
CA GLY A 80 -2.81 5.74 6.21
C GLY A 80 -3.45 6.52 5.06
N GLY A 81 -4.18 7.60 5.34
CA GLY A 81 -4.81 8.49 4.36
C GLY A 81 -6.20 8.05 3.88
N LEU A 82 -6.86 7.14 4.59
CA LEU A 82 -8.22 6.72 4.28
C LEU A 82 -9.23 7.71 4.87
N ALA A 83 -10.32 7.94 4.13
CA ALA A 83 -11.49 8.64 4.65
C ALA A 83 -12.28 7.68 5.55
N MET A 84 -12.50 8.10 6.81
CA MET A 84 -13.10 7.26 7.85
C MET A 84 -14.19 8.01 8.60
N GLU A 85 -15.20 7.28 9.06
CA GLU A 85 -16.15 7.74 10.08
C GLU A 85 -16.05 6.88 11.34
N TYR A 86 -16.36 7.47 12.49
CA TYR A 86 -16.38 6.82 13.79
C TYR A 86 -17.63 7.25 14.55
N VAL A 87 -18.35 6.29 15.13
CA VAL A 87 -19.50 6.57 16.00
C VAL A 87 -19.41 5.75 17.28
N GLU A 88 -19.31 6.42 18.42
CA GLU A 88 -19.44 5.79 19.72
C GLU A 88 -20.92 5.72 20.10
N GLU A 89 -21.48 4.51 20.12
CA GLU A 89 -22.88 4.29 20.53
C GLU A 89 -22.96 4.11 22.06
N SER A 90 -21.98 3.39 22.64
CA SER A 90 -21.82 3.21 24.08
C SER A 90 -20.39 2.78 24.41
N PRO A 91 -19.99 2.72 25.70
CA PRO A 91 -18.70 2.16 26.10
C PRO A 91 -18.47 0.72 25.62
N LYS A 92 -19.54 -0.05 25.37
CA LYS A 92 -19.48 -1.43 24.87
C LYS A 92 -19.67 -1.56 23.35
N LYS A 93 -19.98 -0.47 22.63
CA LYS A 93 -20.30 -0.53 21.20
C LYS A 93 -19.83 0.71 20.45
N ALA A 94 -18.96 0.50 19.46
CA ALA A 94 -18.44 1.57 18.62
C ALA A 94 -18.33 1.14 17.15
N TRP A 95 -18.74 2.02 16.26
CA TRP A 95 -18.83 1.82 14.81
C TRP A 95 -17.67 2.47 14.09
N ILE A 96 -17.29 1.87 12.97
CA ILE A 96 -16.33 2.42 12.01
C ILE A 96 -16.87 2.26 10.58
N ARG A 97 -16.57 3.25 9.73
CA ARG A 97 -16.85 3.19 8.29
C ARG A 97 -15.61 3.55 7.49
N TYR A 98 -15.35 2.79 6.43
CA TYR A 98 -14.30 3.04 5.44
C TYR A 98 -14.95 3.62 4.21
N MET A 99 -14.82 4.94 4.03
CA MET A 99 -15.57 5.67 3.02
C MET A 99 -15.01 5.47 1.62
N GLY A 100 -15.90 5.51 0.63
CA GLY A 100 -15.52 5.58 -0.78
C GLY A 100 -14.95 6.96 -1.17
N PRO A 101 -14.22 7.05 -2.31
CA PRO A 101 -13.82 5.94 -3.17
C PRO A 101 -12.73 5.07 -2.53
N MET A 102 -12.76 3.77 -2.81
CA MET A 102 -11.75 2.85 -2.29
C MET A 102 -10.36 3.18 -2.84
N TRP A 103 -9.37 3.24 -1.94
CA TRP A 103 -8.00 3.56 -2.30
C TRP A 103 -7.29 2.43 -3.08
N THR A 104 -7.66 1.16 -2.82
CA THR A 104 -6.92 -0.02 -3.30
C THR A 104 -7.33 -0.47 -4.70
N TYR A 105 -8.58 -0.28 -5.13
CA TYR A 105 -9.04 -0.72 -6.45
C TYR A 105 -9.85 0.39 -7.13
N GLY A 106 -9.19 1.49 -7.50
CA GLY A 106 -9.85 2.63 -8.13
C GLY A 106 -10.36 2.35 -9.55
N GLY A 107 -11.44 3.03 -9.94
CA GLY A 107 -12.00 2.94 -11.29
C GLY A 107 -12.63 1.58 -11.60
N VAL A 108 -12.44 1.08 -12.82
CA VAL A 108 -13.02 -0.21 -13.26
C VAL A 108 -12.43 -1.42 -12.52
N ALA A 109 -11.30 -1.27 -11.81
CA ALA A 109 -10.68 -2.36 -11.07
C ALA A 109 -11.59 -2.91 -9.96
N ILE A 110 -12.36 -2.05 -9.27
CA ILE A 110 -13.30 -2.49 -8.22
C ILE A 110 -14.34 -3.48 -8.75
N MET A 111 -14.77 -3.31 -10.01
CA MET A 111 -15.79 -4.15 -10.65
C MET A 111 -15.25 -5.53 -11.05
N ALA A 112 -13.92 -5.67 -11.15
CA ALA A 112 -13.28 -6.92 -11.54
C ALA A 112 -12.87 -7.79 -10.34
N MET A 113 -12.60 -7.17 -9.18
CA MET A 113 -12.17 -7.90 -7.98
C MET A 113 -13.33 -8.72 -7.36
N PRO A 114 -13.03 -9.83 -6.66
CA PRO A 114 -14.07 -10.61 -5.97
C PRO A 114 -14.82 -9.78 -4.92
N GLY A 115 -16.16 -9.78 -4.97
CA GLY A 115 -17.00 -9.06 -4.01
C GLY A 115 -16.70 -9.43 -2.54
N THR A 116 -16.39 -10.71 -2.30
CA THR A 116 -16.13 -11.26 -0.97
C THR A 116 -14.79 -10.86 -0.35
N VAL A 117 -13.87 -10.24 -1.10
CA VAL A 117 -12.53 -9.94 -0.59
C VAL A 117 -12.56 -9.00 0.61
N ARG A 118 -13.56 -8.11 0.69
CA ARG A 118 -13.75 -7.20 1.83
C ARG A 118 -14.12 -7.96 3.10
N ARG A 119 -14.92 -9.03 3.00
CA ARG A 119 -15.24 -9.90 4.14
C ARG A 119 -13.99 -10.57 4.71
N THR A 120 -13.08 -11.04 3.85
CA THR A 120 -11.79 -11.60 4.27
C THR A 120 -10.87 -10.58 4.92
N ILE A 121 -10.80 -9.37 4.36
CA ILE A 121 -10.02 -8.28 4.95
C ILE A 121 -10.54 -7.99 6.36
N PHE A 122 -11.85 -7.93 6.54
CA PHE A 122 -12.46 -7.61 7.83
C PHE A 122 -12.26 -8.74 8.84
N SER A 123 -12.43 -10.00 8.42
CA SER A 123 -12.23 -11.19 9.26
C SER A 123 -10.76 -11.43 9.64
N SER A 124 -9.81 -10.90 8.88
CA SER A 124 -8.38 -11.11 9.15
C SER A 124 -7.83 -10.22 10.27
N TRP A 125 -8.44 -9.06 10.50
CA TRP A 125 -7.89 -8.01 11.37
C TRP A 125 -8.79 -7.70 12.57
N HIS A 126 -10.03 -7.27 12.34
CA HIS A 126 -10.93 -6.81 13.40
C HIS A 126 -11.21 -7.82 14.53
N PRO A 127 -11.61 -9.08 14.27
CA PRO A 127 -12.02 -10.01 15.34
C PRO A 127 -10.88 -10.38 16.30
N ARG A 128 -9.62 -10.10 15.93
CA ARG A 128 -8.44 -10.44 16.73
C ARG A 128 -8.12 -9.41 17.80
N ASN A 129 -8.74 -8.23 17.75
CA ASN A 129 -8.49 -7.16 18.71
C ASN A 129 -8.79 -7.58 20.15
N GLY A 130 -9.84 -8.37 20.37
CA GLY A 130 -10.17 -8.90 21.71
C GLY A 130 -9.01 -9.70 22.31
N LYS A 131 -8.43 -10.61 21.50
CA LYS A 131 -7.25 -11.39 21.89
C LYS A 131 -6.05 -10.49 22.23
N TYR A 132 -5.76 -9.48 21.41
CA TYR A 132 -4.62 -8.58 21.66
C TYR A 132 -4.79 -7.72 22.92
N MET A 133 -6.02 -7.31 23.20
CA MET A 133 -6.33 -6.52 24.39
C MET A 133 -6.53 -7.35 25.67
N GLY A 134 -6.47 -8.69 25.57
CA GLY A 134 -6.85 -9.57 26.69
C GLY A 134 -8.34 -9.50 27.06
N CYS A 135 -9.21 -9.11 26.13
CA CYS A 135 -10.66 -9.06 26.30
C CYS A 135 -11.33 -10.12 25.40
N PRO A 136 -11.57 -11.35 25.90
CA PRO A 136 -12.20 -12.43 25.13
C PRO A 136 -13.69 -12.17 24.80
N ARG A 137 -14.27 -11.12 25.37
CA ARG A 137 -15.67 -10.71 25.17
C ARG A 137 -15.84 -9.76 23.99
N LEU A 138 -14.75 -9.32 23.36
CA LEU A 138 -14.80 -8.35 22.27
C LEU A 138 -14.91 -9.05 20.92
N GLY A 139 -15.99 -8.78 20.19
CA GLY A 139 -16.19 -9.22 18.82
C GLY A 139 -16.34 -8.06 17.84
N TYR A 140 -16.35 -8.38 16.55
CA TYR A 140 -16.61 -7.45 15.47
C TYR A 140 -17.75 -7.95 14.58
N VAL A 141 -18.64 -7.04 14.19
CA VAL A 141 -19.77 -7.31 13.32
C VAL A 141 -19.66 -6.47 12.06
N GLY A 142 -19.46 -7.11 10.91
CA GLY A 142 -19.45 -6.44 9.61
C GLY A 142 -20.86 -6.30 9.04
N THR A 143 -21.22 -5.09 8.62
CA THR A 143 -22.60 -4.75 8.23
C THR A 143 -22.79 -4.35 6.78
N LYS A 144 -21.80 -3.69 6.19
CA LYS A 144 -21.82 -3.23 4.79
C LYS A 144 -20.48 -3.50 4.13
N PHE A 145 -20.48 -3.83 2.85
CA PHE A 145 -19.27 -4.12 2.07
C PHE A 145 -19.34 -3.46 0.69
N VAL A 146 -18.41 -2.54 0.43
CA VAL A 146 -18.46 -1.70 -0.78
C VAL A 146 -18.34 -2.50 -2.09
N MET A 147 -17.63 -3.63 -2.05
CA MET A 147 -17.51 -4.51 -3.23
C MET A 147 -18.71 -5.43 -3.45
N GLU A 148 -19.68 -5.42 -2.54
CA GLU A 148 -20.96 -6.11 -2.69
C GLU A 148 -22.09 -5.14 -3.08
N GLY A 149 -21.76 -3.85 -3.27
CA GLY A 149 -22.68 -2.82 -3.75
C GLY A 149 -23.11 -1.80 -2.69
N ASP A 150 -22.65 -1.93 -1.45
CA ASP A 150 -22.88 -0.92 -0.42
C ASP A 150 -22.10 0.38 -0.68
N PRO A 151 -22.52 1.52 -0.13
CA PRO A 151 -21.84 2.81 -0.35
C PRO A 151 -20.44 2.90 0.27
N TYR A 152 -20.13 2.06 1.26
CA TYR A 152 -18.87 2.03 2.02
C TYR A 152 -18.77 0.70 2.78
N ASP A 153 -17.59 0.36 3.30
CA ASP A 153 -17.50 -0.73 4.27
C ASP A 153 -17.86 -0.24 5.66
N GLU A 154 -18.61 -1.03 6.42
CA GLU A 154 -19.07 -0.66 7.77
C GLU A 154 -19.06 -1.87 8.69
N GLY A 155 -18.82 -1.61 9.97
CA GLY A 155 -19.13 -2.54 11.03
C GLY A 155 -18.90 -1.93 12.40
N TYR A 156 -19.10 -2.72 13.44
CA TYR A 156 -18.95 -2.27 14.82
C TYR A 156 -18.23 -3.30 15.69
N PHE A 157 -17.49 -2.78 16.65
CA PHE A 157 -16.97 -3.56 17.78
C PHE A 157 -18.03 -3.63 18.87
N PHE A 158 -18.19 -4.82 19.46
CA PHE A 158 -19.13 -5.03 20.56
C PHE A 158 -18.51 -5.88 21.66
N GLU A 159 -18.55 -5.38 22.90
CA GLU A 159 -18.17 -6.13 24.10
C GLU A 159 -19.40 -6.81 24.72
N TYR A 160 -19.41 -8.14 24.67
CA TYR A 160 -20.50 -8.97 25.20
C TYR A 160 -20.40 -9.16 26.72
N ASP A 161 -21.47 -9.64 27.34
CA ASP A 161 -21.51 -9.95 28.77
C ASP A 161 -20.93 -11.35 29.12
N ARG A 162 -20.41 -12.05 28.11
CA ARG A 162 -19.73 -13.34 28.23
C ARG A 162 -18.53 -13.42 27.29
N ASP A 163 -17.65 -14.35 27.57
CA ASP A 163 -16.55 -14.70 26.67
C ASP A 163 -17.09 -15.29 25.37
N LEU A 164 -16.41 -14.98 24.26
CA LEU A 164 -16.73 -15.45 22.92
C LEU A 164 -15.84 -16.65 22.55
N GLU A 165 -16.44 -17.62 21.87
CA GLU A 165 -15.68 -18.64 21.15
C GLU A 165 -15.03 -18.03 19.90
N GLU A 166 -13.98 -18.68 19.36
CA GLU A 166 -13.25 -18.14 18.20
C GLU A 166 -14.16 -17.81 17.01
N HIS A 167 -15.12 -18.69 16.72
CA HIS A 167 -16.09 -18.52 15.62
C HIS A 167 -17.13 -17.41 15.88
N GLU A 168 -17.24 -16.90 17.11
CA GLU A 168 -18.18 -15.83 17.49
C GLU A 168 -17.53 -14.44 17.44
N THR A 169 -16.21 -14.37 17.35
CA THR A 169 -15.45 -13.11 17.32
C THR A 169 -15.70 -12.28 16.05
N MET A 170 -16.12 -12.93 14.96
CA MET A 170 -16.53 -12.30 13.71
C MET A 170 -17.97 -12.68 13.37
N ARG A 171 -18.84 -11.69 13.18
CA ARG A 171 -20.22 -11.90 12.72
C ARG A 171 -20.53 -10.99 11.54
N TYR A 172 -21.57 -11.33 10.79
CA TYR A 172 -22.07 -10.52 9.69
C TYR A 172 -23.57 -10.29 9.88
N GLU A 173 -24.01 -9.05 9.76
CA GLU A 173 -25.41 -8.65 9.92
C GLU A 173 -25.81 -7.67 8.83
N THR A 174 -26.87 -7.95 8.09
CA THR A 174 -27.43 -6.95 7.17
C THR A 174 -28.28 -5.97 7.97
N VAL A 175 -27.93 -4.69 7.94
CA VAL A 175 -28.65 -3.62 8.63
C VAL A 175 -29.06 -2.52 7.66
N THR A 176 -30.28 -2.03 7.80
CA THR A 176 -30.81 -0.93 6.96
C THR A 176 -30.59 0.44 7.59
N GLU A 177 -30.45 0.50 8.91
CA GLU A 177 -30.24 1.73 9.67
C GLU A 177 -29.05 1.58 10.62
N THR A 178 -28.25 2.65 10.73
CA THR A 178 -27.07 2.72 11.60
C THR A 178 -26.93 4.13 12.18
N PRO A 179 -26.25 4.29 13.33
CA PRO A 179 -26.09 5.59 13.97
C PRO A 179 -25.50 6.69 13.07
N GLU A 180 -25.96 7.93 13.22
CA GLU A 180 -25.47 9.08 12.46
C GLU A 180 -24.02 9.45 12.88
N PHE A 181 -23.21 9.83 11.90
CA PHE A 181 -21.85 10.31 12.15
C PHE A 181 -21.86 11.80 12.52
N ASP A 182 -21.26 12.13 13.66
CA ASP A 182 -21.01 13.52 14.09
C ASP A 182 -19.49 13.81 14.05
N PRO A 183 -19.00 14.57 13.04
CA PRO A 183 -17.58 14.91 12.92
C PRO A 183 -17.01 15.66 14.13
N ALA A 184 -17.85 16.35 14.92
CA ALA A 184 -17.39 17.07 16.10
C ALA A 184 -17.02 16.13 17.25
N LYS A 185 -17.64 14.94 17.32
CA LYS A 185 -17.39 13.91 18.33
C LYS A 185 -16.30 12.92 17.92
N ALA A 186 -15.87 12.94 16.67
CA ALA A 186 -14.84 12.03 16.18
C ALA A 186 -13.51 12.22 16.94
N PRO A 187 -12.79 11.12 17.27
CA PRO A 187 -11.49 11.20 17.91
C PRO A 187 -10.50 11.91 16.98
N LYS A 188 -9.58 12.70 17.56
CA LYS A 188 -8.60 13.47 16.80
C LYS A 188 -7.21 13.13 17.26
N LEU A 189 -6.29 13.04 16.30
CA LEU A 189 -4.87 12.93 16.61
C LEU A 189 -4.40 14.24 17.26
N ASP A 190 -3.63 14.14 18.33
CA ASP A 190 -2.99 15.32 18.94
C ASP A 190 -2.01 15.95 17.92
N PRO A 191 -2.23 17.19 17.47
CA PRO A 191 -1.37 17.83 16.47
C PRO A 191 0.07 18.07 16.95
N LYS A 192 0.32 18.05 18.27
CA LYS A 192 1.68 18.11 18.83
C LYS A 192 2.42 16.79 18.65
N VAL A 193 1.71 15.67 18.80
CA VAL A 193 2.28 14.31 18.65
C VAL A 193 2.32 13.91 17.17
N TRP A 194 1.29 14.26 16.42
CA TRP A 194 1.08 13.94 15.01
C TRP A 194 1.07 15.20 14.13
N PRO A 195 2.17 15.96 14.07
CA PRO A 195 2.26 17.08 13.16
C PRO A 195 2.22 16.60 11.71
N GLU A 196 1.81 17.47 10.81
CA GLU A 196 1.60 17.15 9.40
C GLU A 196 2.79 16.44 8.73
N ALA A 197 4.02 16.87 9.01
CA ALA A 197 5.21 16.24 8.45
C ALA A 197 5.39 14.78 8.90
N ARG A 198 4.91 14.42 10.09
CA ARG A 198 4.89 13.04 10.59
C ARG A 198 3.80 12.23 9.89
N LEU A 199 2.60 12.80 9.71
CA LEU A 199 1.49 12.15 9.02
C LEU A 199 1.85 11.78 7.58
N LEU A 200 2.42 12.73 6.82
CA LEU A 200 2.85 12.48 5.43
C LEU A 200 3.89 11.35 5.34
N LYS A 201 4.86 11.32 6.26
CA LYS A 201 5.86 10.25 6.31
C LYS A 201 5.25 8.90 6.73
N ALA A 202 4.28 8.92 7.66
CA ALA A 202 3.60 7.72 8.11
C ALA A 202 2.75 7.11 7.01
N GLN A 203 1.96 7.91 6.30
CA GLN A 203 1.17 7.48 5.13
C GLN A 203 2.04 6.83 4.05
N ARG A 204 3.17 7.48 3.75
CA ARG A 204 4.19 6.95 2.84
C ARG A 204 4.71 5.59 3.33
N ASN A 205 5.13 5.51 4.60
CA ASN A 205 5.71 4.28 5.17
C ASN A 205 4.70 3.14 5.18
N PHE A 206 3.43 3.42 5.45
CA PHE A 206 2.34 2.46 5.37
C PHE A 206 2.29 1.83 3.98
N SER A 207 2.24 2.67 2.93
CA SER A 207 2.22 2.19 1.53
C SER A 207 3.46 1.37 1.16
N ALA A 208 4.65 1.80 1.58
CA ALA A 208 5.89 1.02 1.40
C ALA A 208 5.83 -0.34 2.09
N GLY A 209 5.33 -0.37 3.33
CA GLY A 209 5.19 -1.59 4.13
C GLY A 209 4.27 -2.59 3.43
N TYR A 210 3.13 -2.15 2.90
CA TYR A 210 2.24 -3.04 2.13
C TYR A 210 2.94 -3.67 0.94
N VAL A 211 3.72 -2.92 0.16
CA VAL A 211 4.47 -3.48 -0.98
C VAL A 211 5.47 -4.53 -0.51
N ASN A 212 6.26 -4.21 0.52
CA ASN A 212 7.28 -5.11 1.05
C ASN A 212 6.64 -6.41 1.57
N THR A 213 5.69 -6.30 2.49
CA THR A 213 5.00 -7.45 3.09
C THR A 213 4.25 -8.27 2.04
N THR A 214 3.63 -7.64 1.03
CA THR A 214 2.93 -8.38 -0.03
C THR A 214 3.90 -9.24 -0.84
N VAL A 215 5.07 -8.72 -1.20
CA VAL A 215 6.09 -9.52 -1.89
C VAL A 215 6.62 -10.64 -1.00
N GLU A 216 6.84 -10.39 0.28
CA GLU A 216 7.23 -11.42 1.25
C GLU A 216 6.19 -12.55 1.36
N GLN A 217 4.90 -12.20 1.48
CA GLN A 217 3.84 -13.20 1.55
C GLN A 217 3.69 -13.97 0.23
N LEU A 218 3.83 -13.31 -0.92
CA LEU A 218 3.83 -13.99 -2.22
C LEU A 218 5.00 -14.99 -2.34
N LEU A 219 6.21 -14.62 -1.88
CA LEU A 219 7.36 -15.53 -1.84
C LEU A 219 7.06 -16.76 -0.98
N GLY A 220 6.45 -16.58 0.19
CA GLY A 220 6.03 -17.68 1.05
C GLY A 220 4.93 -18.56 0.44
N MET A 221 4.01 -17.97 -0.32
CA MET A 221 2.89 -18.68 -0.94
C MET A 221 3.28 -19.44 -2.21
N PHE A 222 4.13 -18.86 -3.06
CA PHE A 222 4.34 -19.35 -4.42
C PHE A 222 5.81 -19.52 -4.82
N GLY A 223 6.76 -19.15 -3.95
CA GLY A 223 8.18 -19.16 -4.26
C GLY A 223 8.60 -18.05 -5.24
N GLU A 224 9.89 -18.01 -5.56
CA GLU A 224 10.51 -16.92 -6.31
C GLU A 224 9.97 -16.77 -7.74
N GLY A 225 9.91 -17.87 -8.50
CA GLY A 225 9.57 -17.81 -9.93
C GLY A 225 8.20 -17.18 -10.19
N VAL A 226 7.17 -17.64 -9.47
CA VAL A 226 5.80 -17.10 -9.60
C VAL A 226 5.74 -15.68 -9.05
N THR A 227 6.33 -15.42 -7.89
CA THR A 227 6.27 -14.09 -7.26
C THR A 227 6.90 -13.02 -8.13
N PHE A 228 8.06 -13.29 -8.71
CA PHE A 228 8.75 -12.33 -9.57
C PHE A 228 8.07 -12.16 -10.92
N PHE A 229 7.37 -13.19 -11.43
CA PHE A 229 6.46 -13.02 -12.56
C PHE A 229 5.31 -12.06 -12.23
N LEU A 230 4.60 -12.27 -11.12
CA LEU A 230 3.49 -11.40 -10.70
C LEU A 230 3.96 -9.95 -10.51
N LEU A 231 5.09 -9.76 -9.83
CA LEU A 231 5.69 -8.44 -9.62
C LEU A 231 6.09 -7.77 -10.94
N GLN A 232 6.70 -8.52 -11.86
CA GLN A 232 7.08 -8.01 -13.18
C GLN A 232 5.85 -7.56 -13.98
N GLU A 233 4.78 -8.36 -13.97
CA GLU A 233 3.52 -8.01 -14.65
C GLU A 233 2.86 -6.78 -14.03
N THR A 234 2.83 -6.69 -12.70
CA THR A 234 2.38 -5.48 -12.01
C THR A 234 3.18 -4.26 -12.45
N MET A 235 4.51 -4.34 -12.48
CA MET A 235 5.36 -3.22 -12.85
C MET A 235 5.19 -2.77 -14.31
N ARG A 236 4.98 -3.73 -15.23
CA ARG A 236 4.68 -3.41 -16.64
C ARG A 236 3.38 -2.62 -16.78
N LEU A 237 2.31 -3.11 -16.14
CA LEU A 237 1.00 -2.47 -16.24
C LEU A 237 0.91 -1.18 -15.45
N MET A 238 1.65 -1.07 -14.35
CA MET A 238 1.85 0.18 -13.63
C MET A 238 2.45 1.26 -14.53
N ALA A 239 3.48 0.91 -15.31
CA ALA A 239 4.04 1.84 -16.29
C ALA A 239 3.00 2.20 -17.36
N VAL A 240 2.36 1.21 -17.99
CA VAL A 240 1.31 1.42 -19.02
C VAL A 240 0.22 2.37 -18.55
N GLN A 241 -0.29 2.16 -17.33
CA GLN A 241 -1.42 2.91 -16.83
C GLN A 241 -1.04 4.30 -16.30
N TYR A 242 0.10 4.42 -15.64
CA TYR A 242 0.38 5.59 -14.79
C TYR A 242 1.56 6.46 -15.23
N THR A 243 2.30 6.11 -16.29
CA THR A 243 3.40 6.96 -16.79
C THR A 243 2.95 8.40 -17.07
N PRO A 244 1.83 8.67 -17.79
CA PRO A 244 1.43 10.05 -18.07
C PRO A 244 1.13 10.86 -16.81
N GLU A 245 0.48 10.24 -15.83
CA GLU A 245 0.16 10.90 -14.56
C GLU A 245 1.42 11.17 -13.71
N LEU A 246 2.32 10.19 -13.63
CA LEU A 246 3.57 10.34 -12.86
C LEU A 246 4.50 11.38 -13.50
N ALA A 247 4.52 11.47 -14.83
CA ALA A 247 5.24 12.53 -15.55
C ALA A 247 4.64 13.91 -15.26
N ALA A 248 3.31 14.03 -15.30
CA ALA A 248 2.60 15.27 -14.96
C ALA A 248 2.83 15.72 -13.51
N ASP A 249 2.79 14.78 -12.55
CA ASP A 249 3.10 15.07 -11.13
C ASP A 249 4.52 15.66 -10.93
N LEU A 250 5.44 15.36 -11.84
CA LEU A 250 6.83 15.83 -11.84
C LEU A 250 7.08 16.99 -12.82
N GLY A 251 6.07 17.44 -13.57
CA GLY A 251 6.20 18.50 -14.57
C GLY A 251 7.03 18.09 -15.79
N ILE A 252 7.06 16.80 -16.13
CA ILE A 252 7.80 16.28 -17.30
C ILE A 252 6.86 16.21 -18.50
N GLU A 253 7.09 17.07 -19.49
CA GLU A 253 6.31 17.12 -20.74
C GLU A 253 7.03 16.45 -21.92
N GLY A 254 8.35 16.39 -21.86
CA GLY A 254 9.21 15.87 -22.91
C GLY A 254 9.37 14.34 -22.90
N LYS A 255 10.08 13.83 -23.92
CA LYS A 255 10.31 12.41 -24.18
C LYS A 255 11.78 12.10 -24.53
N SER A 256 12.68 13.06 -24.31
CA SER A 256 14.11 12.87 -24.52
C SER A 256 14.71 11.91 -23.49
N VAL A 257 15.97 11.50 -23.69
CA VAL A 257 16.74 10.75 -22.69
C VAL A 257 16.82 11.52 -21.37
N ALA A 258 16.99 12.85 -21.44
CA ALA A 258 17.05 13.70 -20.26
C ALA A 258 15.71 13.73 -19.51
N ASP A 259 14.58 13.78 -20.22
CA ASP A 259 13.24 13.76 -19.61
C ASP A 259 12.94 12.42 -18.92
N ILE A 260 13.30 11.30 -19.56
CA ILE A 260 13.14 9.97 -18.99
C ILE A 260 14.03 9.80 -17.76
N ALA A 261 15.28 10.27 -17.82
CA ALA A 261 16.18 10.29 -16.66
C ALA A 261 15.64 11.15 -15.51
N ALA A 262 15.08 12.32 -15.82
CA ALA A 262 14.46 13.21 -14.84
C ALA A 262 13.21 12.59 -14.19
N LEU A 263 12.38 11.90 -14.97
CA LEU A 263 11.23 11.14 -14.44
C LEU A 263 11.70 10.07 -13.44
N PHE A 264 12.68 9.24 -13.80
CA PHE A 264 13.21 8.22 -12.90
C PHE A 264 13.85 8.82 -11.65
N ALA A 265 14.67 9.85 -11.79
CA ALA A 265 15.28 10.57 -10.66
C ALA A 265 14.22 11.17 -9.73
N GLY A 266 13.15 11.76 -10.27
CA GLY A 266 12.05 12.31 -9.49
C GLY A 266 11.29 11.26 -8.69
N LEU A 267 11.02 10.09 -9.29
CA LEU A 267 10.41 8.96 -8.59
C LEU A 267 11.32 8.38 -7.51
N LEU A 268 12.63 8.28 -7.77
CA LEU A 268 13.63 7.84 -6.80
C LEU A 268 13.74 8.84 -5.61
N ASP A 269 13.78 10.15 -5.86
CA ASP A 269 13.78 11.17 -4.79
C ASP A 269 12.48 11.08 -3.98
N ALA A 270 11.33 10.92 -4.61
CA ALA A 270 10.05 10.74 -3.91
C ALA A 270 10.07 9.52 -2.98
N CYS A 271 10.69 8.43 -3.41
CA CYS A 271 10.88 7.20 -2.63
C CYS A 271 12.00 7.30 -1.58
N TYR A 272 12.68 8.44 -1.46
CA TYR A 272 13.84 8.65 -0.58
C TYR A 272 14.97 7.65 -0.85
N GLN A 273 15.19 7.34 -2.11
CA GLN A 273 16.33 6.55 -2.53
C GLN A 273 17.60 7.39 -2.48
N GLU A 274 18.72 6.75 -2.19
CA GLU A 274 20.07 7.29 -2.35
C GLU A 274 20.56 6.93 -3.76
N PHE A 275 20.79 7.95 -4.59
CA PHE A 275 21.21 7.77 -5.97
C PHE A 275 21.99 8.99 -6.48
N GLU A 276 22.72 8.77 -7.56
CA GLU A 276 23.44 9.78 -8.32
C GLU A 276 22.95 9.79 -9.77
N THR A 277 23.03 10.95 -10.43
CA THR A 277 22.69 11.10 -11.85
C THR A 277 23.85 11.71 -12.60
N GLU A 278 24.17 11.17 -13.76
CA GLU A 278 25.24 11.63 -14.64
C GLU A 278 24.71 11.82 -16.07
N LYS A 279 25.03 12.96 -16.70
CA LYS A 279 24.87 13.14 -18.14
C LYS A 279 26.17 12.69 -18.81
N VAL A 280 26.19 11.48 -19.35
CA VAL A 280 27.36 10.91 -20.04
C VAL A 280 27.54 11.57 -21.41
N SER A 281 26.44 11.82 -22.13
CA SER A 281 26.40 12.61 -23.37
C SER A 281 24.97 13.15 -23.62
N ASP A 282 24.74 13.83 -24.74
CA ASP A 282 23.39 14.29 -25.12
C ASP A 282 22.40 13.13 -25.38
N THR A 283 22.90 11.94 -25.69
CA THR A 283 22.08 10.75 -25.97
C THR A 283 22.20 9.68 -24.88
N HIS A 284 22.90 9.96 -23.78
CA HIS A 284 23.13 8.97 -22.72
C HIS A 284 23.14 9.61 -21.34
N HIS A 285 22.21 9.18 -20.51
CA HIS A 285 22.17 9.48 -19.08
C HIS A 285 22.34 8.22 -18.26
N ARG A 286 22.96 8.36 -17.10
CA ARG A 286 23.19 7.28 -16.14
C ARG A 286 22.62 7.63 -14.77
N ILE A 287 22.01 6.65 -14.13
CA ILE A 287 21.62 6.70 -12.72
C ILE A 287 22.36 5.61 -11.97
N THR A 288 23.06 5.96 -10.90
CA THR A 288 23.70 5.01 -9.98
C THR A 288 22.89 4.98 -8.70
N LEU A 289 22.30 3.83 -8.38
CA LEU A 289 21.40 3.63 -7.26
C LEU A 289 22.11 2.89 -6.12
N HIS A 290 22.14 3.52 -4.94
CA HIS A 290 22.83 3.04 -3.74
C HIS A 290 21.90 2.43 -2.69
N SER A 291 20.60 2.73 -2.75
CA SER A 291 19.59 2.12 -1.88
C SER A 291 18.46 1.44 -2.67
N TYR A 292 17.68 0.56 -2.02
CA TYR A 292 16.64 -0.20 -2.72
C TYR A 292 15.28 -0.29 -2.02
N LYS A 293 14.77 0.85 -1.55
CA LYS A 293 13.46 0.95 -0.87
C LYS A 293 12.28 0.57 -1.80
N PRO A 294 11.18 0.00 -1.28
CA PRO A 294 10.92 -0.34 0.12
C PRO A 294 11.57 -1.66 0.56
N PHE A 295 12.39 -2.28 -0.29
CA PHE A 295 13.16 -3.48 0.01
C PHE A 295 14.52 -3.13 0.60
N GLU A 296 15.28 -4.17 0.93
CA GLU A 296 16.63 -4.04 1.49
C GLU A 296 17.69 -4.01 0.38
N ASN A 297 18.87 -3.46 0.70
CA ASN A 297 19.95 -3.32 -0.28
C ASN A 297 20.50 -4.66 -0.78
N PHE A 298 20.32 -5.74 -0.02
CA PHE A 298 20.69 -7.10 -0.41
C PHE A 298 19.54 -7.89 -1.04
N ALA A 299 18.45 -7.22 -1.47
CA ALA A 299 17.36 -7.88 -2.16
C ALA A 299 17.86 -8.71 -3.37
N PRO A 300 17.30 -9.92 -3.60
CA PRO A 300 17.73 -10.81 -4.66
C PRO A 300 17.75 -10.15 -6.04
N GLU A 301 18.71 -10.55 -6.88
CA GLU A 301 18.87 -10.00 -8.23
C GLU A 301 17.62 -10.22 -9.11
N ALA A 302 16.93 -11.35 -8.94
CA ALA A 302 15.68 -11.64 -9.63
C ALA A 302 14.53 -10.69 -9.22
N LEU A 303 14.45 -10.31 -7.94
CA LEU A 303 13.49 -9.31 -7.45
C LEU A 303 13.79 -7.94 -8.08
N ARG A 304 15.07 -7.56 -8.13
CA ARG A 304 15.51 -6.31 -8.77
C ARG A 304 15.18 -6.27 -10.25
N HIS A 305 15.43 -7.38 -10.94
CA HIS A 305 15.09 -7.56 -12.35
C HIS A 305 13.58 -7.43 -12.61
N ALA A 306 12.75 -8.08 -11.77
CA ALA A 306 11.30 -8.01 -11.88
C ALA A 306 10.78 -6.57 -11.70
N ASN A 307 11.27 -5.88 -10.67
CA ASN A 307 10.92 -4.47 -10.42
C ASN A 307 11.33 -3.55 -11.58
N PHE A 308 12.51 -3.77 -12.17
CA PHE A 308 13.03 -2.94 -13.26
C PHE A 308 12.21 -3.01 -14.55
N ALA A 309 11.22 -3.92 -14.62
CA ALA A 309 10.25 -3.95 -15.70
C ALA A 309 9.42 -2.66 -15.81
N PHE A 310 9.27 -1.91 -14.71
CA PHE A 310 8.63 -0.60 -14.72
C PHE A 310 9.43 0.38 -15.60
N GLN A 311 10.71 0.58 -15.31
CA GLN A 311 11.59 1.51 -16.03
C GLN A 311 11.69 1.16 -17.52
N ARG A 312 11.82 -0.13 -17.85
CA ARG A 312 11.83 -0.59 -19.25
C ARG A 312 10.52 -0.25 -19.98
N SER A 313 9.38 -0.37 -19.29
CA SER A 313 8.07 -0.11 -19.87
C SER A 313 7.79 1.38 -20.01
N VAL A 314 8.20 2.20 -19.02
CA VAL A 314 8.15 3.67 -19.12
C VAL A 314 8.92 4.17 -20.34
N ALA A 315 10.14 3.68 -20.54
CA ALA A 315 10.96 4.08 -21.69
C ALA A 315 10.27 3.75 -23.03
N ARG A 316 9.71 2.55 -23.16
CA ARG A 316 8.92 2.11 -24.33
C ARG A 316 7.74 3.04 -24.63
N MET A 317 7.03 3.46 -23.58
CA MET A 317 5.88 4.35 -23.73
C MET A 317 6.27 5.77 -24.10
N MET A 318 7.34 6.29 -23.50
CA MET A 318 7.75 7.66 -23.71
C MET A 318 8.46 7.82 -25.05
N ASN A 319 9.41 6.95 -25.39
CA ASN A 319 10.21 7.08 -26.60
C ASN A 319 10.77 5.73 -27.08
N GLY A 320 10.29 5.26 -28.24
CA GLY A 320 10.71 3.98 -28.81
C GLY A 320 12.15 3.93 -29.33
N HIS A 321 12.89 5.04 -29.33
CA HIS A 321 14.33 5.06 -29.62
C HIS A 321 15.21 4.83 -28.37
N VAL A 322 14.63 4.99 -27.18
CA VAL A 322 15.37 4.95 -25.91
C VAL A 322 15.38 3.54 -25.33
N ARG A 323 16.60 3.06 -25.05
CA ARG A 323 16.85 1.83 -24.30
C ARG A 323 17.16 2.17 -22.86
N VAL A 324 16.57 1.40 -21.95
CA VAL A 324 16.91 1.45 -20.53
C VAL A 324 17.41 0.08 -20.08
N SER A 325 18.67 0.03 -19.65
CA SER A 325 19.34 -1.18 -19.16
C SER A 325 19.74 -1.05 -17.70
N ARG A 326 19.91 -2.20 -17.05
CA ARG A 326 20.31 -2.32 -15.64
C ARG A 326 21.50 -3.26 -15.54
N SER A 327 22.48 -2.90 -14.72
CA SER A 327 23.64 -3.72 -14.35
C SER A 327 24.03 -3.48 -12.88
N ARG A 328 25.03 -4.22 -12.39
CA ARG A 328 25.65 -4.03 -11.06
C ARG A 328 27.10 -3.59 -11.25
N GLY A 329 27.53 -2.61 -10.46
CA GLY A 329 28.84 -1.97 -10.61
C GLY A 329 30.02 -2.70 -9.95
N GLY A 330 29.80 -3.77 -9.21
CA GLY A 330 30.88 -4.52 -8.54
C GLY A 330 31.62 -5.49 -9.47
N PRO A 331 32.85 -5.88 -9.10
CA PRO A 331 33.72 -6.75 -9.92
C PRO A 331 33.16 -8.16 -10.14
N ASP A 332 32.25 -8.62 -9.28
CA ASP A 332 31.54 -9.89 -9.38
C ASP A 332 30.18 -9.77 -10.12
N GLY A 333 29.79 -8.58 -10.55
CA GLY A 333 28.50 -8.32 -11.20
C GLY A 333 27.29 -8.51 -10.29
N VAL A 334 27.48 -8.67 -8.97
CA VAL A 334 26.41 -8.91 -7.98
C VAL A 334 26.57 -8.02 -6.76
N SER A 335 27.78 -7.75 -6.30
CA SER A 335 28.10 -6.71 -5.33
C SER A 335 28.14 -5.32 -6.00
N GLY A 336 27.99 -4.24 -5.24
CA GLY A 336 28.07 -2.87 -5.75
C GLY A 336 26.74 -2.18 -6.05
N PRO A 337 26.77 -0.89 -6.42
CA PRO A 337 25.56 -0.12 -6.73
C PRO A 337 24.89 -0.64 -7.99
N GLU A 338 23.59 -0.39 -8.11
CA GLU A 338 22.83 -0.70 -9.31
C GLU A 338 22.96 0.45 -10.31
N ILE A 339 23.30 0.15 -11.56
CA ILE A 339 23.54 1.15 -12.60
C ILE A 339 22.44 1.05 -13.64
N TRP A 340 21.79 2.17 -13.93
CA TRP A 340 20.81 2.31 -14.99
C TRP A 340 21.38 3.17 -16.11
N ASP A 341 21.47 2.61 -17.30
CA ASP A 341 21.86 3.34 -18.51
C ASP A 341 20.62 3.63 -19.35
N ILE A 342 20.41 4.89 -19.68
CA ILE A 342 19.28 5.43 -20.45
C ILE A 342 19.89 6.02 -21.73
N VAL A 343 19.70 5.34 -22.86
CA VAL A 343 20.43 5.63 -24.09
C VAL A 343 19.46 5.81 -25.26
N ASP A 344 19.52 6.95 -25.94
CA ASP A 344 18.92 7.10 -27.27
C ASP A 344 19.79 6.35 -28.26
N THR A 345 19.22 5.33 -28.87
CA THR A 345 19.95 4.47 -29.81
C THR A 345 19.94 5.00 -31.23
N GLY A 346 19.24 6.11 -31.50
CA GLY A 346 19.08 6.69 -32.83
C GLY A 346 18.25 5.84 -33.81
N ARG A 347 17.70 4.71 -33.34
CA ARG A 347 16.85 3.80 -34.12
C ARG A 347 15.67 3.31 -33.30
N TRP A 348 14.57 3.05 -33.96
CA TRP A 348 13.36 2.53 -33.33
C TRP A 348 13.60 1.09 -32.83
N LEU A 349 13.16 0.79 -31.60
CA LEU A 349 13.46 -0.48 -30.90
C LEU A 349 12.29 -1.45 -30.77
N TYR A 350 11.04 -1.04 -31.00
CA TYR A 350 9.85 -1.78 -30.54
C TYR A 350 8.79 -2.07 -31.59
#